data_AF-A0A7K1CAH7-F1
#
_entry.id   AF-A0A7K1CAH7-F1
#
_cell.length_a   1.000
_cell.length_b   1.000
_cell.length_c   1.000
_cell.angle_alpha   90.00
_cell.angle_beta   90.00
_cell.angle_gamma   90.00
#
_symmetry.space_group_name_H-M   'P 1'
#
loop_
_entity.id
_entity.type
_entity.pdbx_description
1 polymer ?
#
loop_
_entity_poly.entity_id
_entity_poly.type
_entity_poly.pdbx_seq_one_letter_code
_entity_poly.pdbx_strand_id
1 'polypeptide(L)'
;MTASRPSLSELFGPDEFVARHIGTLDAGDRRSMLDTIGVQSVEELIDETVPESIRLRGQLDLPDAMSEANVTAALRALAARNRPRRSMIGMGYTGT
;
A
#
# COMPACT_ATOMS: atom_id res chain seq x y z
N MET A 1 -28.89 -22.34 4.95
CA MET A 1 -27.84 -21.32 5.11
C MET A 1 -27.19 -21.08 3.76
N THR A 2 -27.63 -20.06 3.02
CA THR A 2 -27.03 -19.68 1.74
C THR A 2 -25.77 -18.87 2.04
N ALA A 3 -24.60 -19.44 1.78
CA ALA A 3 -23.34 -18.72 1.87
C ALA A 3 -23.31 -17.58 0.83
N SER A 4 -22.90 -16.39 1.27
CA SER A 4 -22.69 -15.23 0.40
C SER A 4 -21.62 -15.56 -0.64
N ARG A 5 -21.91 -15.30 -1.93
CA ARG A 5 -20.94 -15.50 -3.02
C ARG A 5 -20.02 -14.28 -3.08
N PRO A 6 -18.69 -14.47 -3.18
CA PRO A 6 -17.77 -13.34 -3.30
C PRO A 6 -18.03 -12.56 -4.59
N SER A 7 -17.79 -11.26 -4.54
CA SER A 7 -17.85 -10.39 -5.73
C SER A 7 -16.69 -10.69 -6.69
N LEU A 8 -16.85 -10.32 -7.97
CA LEU A 8 -15.80 -10.53 -8.96
C LEU A 8 -14.50 -9.79 -8.59
N SER A 9 -14.60 -8.61 -8.01
CA SER A 9 -13.48 -7.82 -7.50
C SER A 9 -12.75 -8.50 -6.34
N GLU A 10 -13.49 -9.11 -5.41
CA GLU A 10 -12.91 -9.85 -4.27
C GLU A 10 -12.07 -11.04 -4.73
N LEU A 11 -12.46 -11.70 -5.81
CA LEU A 11 -11.70 -12.82 -6.39
C LEU A 11 -10.33 -12.40 -6.95
N PHE A 12 -10.16 -11.14 -7.34
CA PHE A 12 -8.90 -10.62 -7.87
C PHE A 12 -7.94 -10.11 -6.79
N GLY A 13 -8.42 -9.93 -5.55
CA GLY A 13 -7.60 -9.55 -4.38
C GLY A 13 -6.66 -8.34 -4.58
N PRO A 14 -7.08 -7.23 -5.20
CA PRO A 14 -6.19 -6.07 -5.40
C PRO A 14 -5.66 -5.50 -4.08
N ASP A 15 -6.44 -5.60 -3.00
CA ASP A 15 -6.11 -5.06 -1.68
C ASP A 15 -5.33 -6.03 -0.78
N GLU A 16 -4.89 -7.19 -1.30
CA GLU A 16 -4.10 -8.17 -0.52
C GLU A 16 -2.86 -7.52 0.10
N PHE A 17 -2.19 -6.64 -0.65
CA PHE A 17 -1.01 -5.93 -0.17
C PHE A 17 -1.32 -5.07 1.07
N VAL A 18 -2.45 -4.35 1.07
CA VAL A 18 -2.85 -3.49 2.18
C VAL A 18 -3.05 -4.33 3.45
N ALA A 19 -3.72 -5.47 3.31
CA ALA A 19 -3.93 -6.45 4.38
C ALA A 19 -2.63 -6.96 5.01
N ARG A 20 -1.59 -7.18 4.19
CA ARG A 20 -0.28 -7.65 4.65
C ARG A 20 0.64 -6.56 5.15
N HIS A 21 0.46 -5.33 4.65
CA HIS A 21 1.31 -4.19 4.97
C HIS A 21 0.90 -3.49 6.27
N ILE A 22 -0.42 -3.32 6.50
CA ILE A 22 -0.95 -2.63 7.68
C ILE A 22 -1.28 -3.66 8.75
N GLY A 23 -0.39 -3.82 9.74
CA GLY A 23 -0.53 -4.84 10.78
C GLY A 23 -1.74 -4.67 11.72
N THR A 24 -2.33 -3.48 11.80
CA THR A 24 -3.47 -3.14 12.68
C THR A 24 -4.82 -3.13 11.96
N LEU A 25 -4.94 -3.94 10.91
CA LEU A 25 -6.21 -4.08 10.18
C LEU A 25 -7.26 -4.89 10.92
N ASP A 26 -6.90 -5.60 11.99
CA ASP A 26 -7.89 -6.18 12.89
C ASP A 26 -8.77 -5.07 13.48
N ALA A 27 -10.08 -5.21 13.29
CA ALA A 27 -11.04 -4.21 13.71
C ALA A 27 -11.11 -4.06 15.24
N GLY A 28 -10.70 -5.09 16.00
CA GLY A 28 -10.57 -5.06 17.45
C GLY A 28 -9.38 -4.21 17.88
N ASP A 29 -8.19 -4.48 17.33
CA ASP A 29 -6.97 -3.73 17.65
C ASP A 29 -7.13 -2.23 17.32
N ARG A 30 -7.67 -1.92 16.13
CA ARG A 30 -7.91 -0.52 15.74
C ARG A 30 -8.83 0.18 16.73
N ARG A 31 -9.94 -0.46 17.12
CA ARG A 31 -10.89 0.13 18.06
C ARG A 31 -10.29 0.30 19.45
N SER A 32 -9.55 -0.68 19.96
CA SER A 32 -8.85 -0.57 21.24
C SER A 32 -7.88 0.60 21.29
N MET A 33 -7.16 0.86 20.19
CA MET A 33 -6.23 1.99 20.12
C MET A 33 -6.97 3.34 20.09
N LEU A 34 -8.04 3.45 19.29
CA LEU A 34 -8.85 4.67 19.19
C LEU A 34 -9.51 5.00 20.54
N ASP A 35 -10.07 3.99 21.21
CA ASP A 35 -10.66 4.14 22.56
C ASP A 35 -9.62 4.62 23.58
N THR A 36 -8.37 4.14 23.48
CA THR A 36 -7.27 4.52 24.39
C THR A 36 -6.93 6.00 24.26
N ILE A 37 -6.98 6.54 23.04
CA ILE A 37 -6.67 7.96 22.78
C ILE A 37 -7.91 8.86 22.76
N GLY A 38 -9.11 8.28 22.95
CA GLY A 38 -10.36 9.01 23.17
C GLY A 38 -11.10 9.47 21.91
N VAL A 39 -10.80 8.92 20.74
CA VAL A 39 -11.45 9.27 19.45
C VAL A 39 -12.26 8.10 18.91
N GLN A 40 -13.30 8.37 18.11
CA GLN A 40 -14.25 7.38 17.63
C GLN A 40 -13.88 6.80 16.26
N SER A 41 -13.03 7.49 15.48
CA SER A 41 -12.61 7.03 14.16
C SER A 41 -11.22 7.53 13.76
N VAL A 42 -10.68 6.93 12.70
CA VAL A 42 -9.43 7.40 12.09
C VAL A 42 -9.65 8.77 11.42
N GLU A 43 -10.84 9.01 10.87
CA GLU A 43 -11.21 10.29 10.28
C GLU A 43 -11.18 11.42 11.32
N GLU A 44 -11.78 11.19 12.50
CA GLU A 44 -11.75 12.14 13.62
C GLU A 44 -10.32 12.39 14.11
N LEU A 45 -9.52 11.32 14.25
CA LEU A 45 -8.10 11.45 14.58
C LEU A 45 -7.34 12.34 13.58
N ILE A 46 -7.60 12.19 12.29
CA ILE A 46 -6.95 13.01 11.25
C ILE A 46 -7.45 14.46 11.32
N ASP A 47 -8.75 14.68 11.54
CA ASP A 47 -9.36 16.01 11.67
C ASP A 47 -8.74 16.80 12.83
N GLU A 48 -8.52 16.15 13.98
CA GLU A 48 -7.93 16.77 15.17
C GLU A 48 -6.41 16.98 15.06
N THR A 49 -5.72 16.18 14.23
CA THR A 49 -4.25 16.19 14.16
C THR A 49 -3.71 17.05 13.02
N VAL A 50 -4.36 17.05 11.85
CA VAL A 50 -3.84 17.69 10.64
C VAL A 50 -4.58 19.01 10.40
N PRO A 51 -3.91 20.18 10.47
CA PRO A 51 -4.55 21.46 10.23
C PRO A 51 -5.22 21.53 8.85
N GLU A 52 -6.48 21.96 8.82
CA GLU A 52 -7.28 21.97 7.59
C GLU A 52 -6.61 22.74 6.44
N SER A 53 -5.92 23.84 6.78
CA SER A 53 -5.23 24.72 5.80
C SER A 53 -4.17 24.02 4.95
N ILE A 54 -3.62 22.89 5.40
CA ILE A 54 -2.59 22.13 4.69
C ILE A 54 -3.05 20.74 4.26
N ARG A 55 -4.30 20.36 4.56
CA ARG A 55 -4.82 19.03 4.25
C ARG A 55 -5.27 18.92 2.79
N LEU A 56 -4.84 17.86 2.12
CA LEU A 56 -5.35 17.50 0.81
C LEU A 56 -6.84 17.09 0.90
N ARG A 57 -7.71 17.75 0.15
CA ARG A 57 -9.18 17.49 0.14
C ARG A 57 -9.63 16.47 -0.90
N GLY A 58 -8.72 15.99 -1.74
CA GLY A 58 -9.00 15.05 -2.82
C GLY A 58 -8.28 13.72 -2.65
N GLN A 59 -8.57 12.80 -3.56
CA GLN A 59 -7.77 11.59 -3.70
C GLN A 59 -6.42 11.91 -4.34
N LEU A 60 -5.43 11.06 -4.08
CA LEU A 60 -4.17 11.12 -4.79
C LEU A 60 -4.38 10.74 -6.25
N ASP A 61 -3.76 11.47 -7.16
CA ASP A 61 -3.73 11.14 -8.59
C ASP A 61 -2.69 10.03 -8.84
N LEU A 62 -3.11 8.79 -8.59
CA LEU A 62 -2.29 7.59 -8.73
C LEU A 62 -2.99 6.55 -9.63
N PRO A 63 -2.22 5.71 -10.35
CA PRO A 63 -2.79 4.57 -11.04
C PRO A 63 -3.48 3.61 -10.08
N ASP A 64 -4.40 2.80 -10.61
CA ASP A 64 -5.07 1.75 -9.84
C ASP A 64 -4.08 0.82 -9.15
N ALA A 65 -4.44 0.41 -7.94
CA ALA A 65 -3.64 -0.54 -7.17
C ALA A 65 -3.48 -1.87 -7.93
N MET A 66 -2.29 -2.44 -7.84
CA MET A 66 -1.95 -3.74 -8.41
C MET A 66 -1.70 -4.73 -7.28
N SER A 67 -2.10 -5.99 -7.48
CA SER A 67 -1.72 -7.08 -6.56
C SER A 67 -0.21 -7.27 -6.52
N GLU A 68 0.32 -7.86 -5.44
CA GLU A 68 1.76 -8.09 -5.27
C GLU A 68 2.38 -8.88 -6.45
N ALA A 69 1.65 -9.89 -6.94
CA ALA A 69 2.08 -10.72 -8.07
C ALA A 69 2.19 -9.88 -9.35
N ASN A 70 1.21 -9.02 -9.62
CA ASN A 70 1.19 -8.17 -10.79
C ASN A 70 2.28 -7.09 -10.73
N VAL A 71 2.48 -6.45 -9.57
CA VAL A 71 3.58 -5.49 -9.36
C VAL A 71 4.92 -6.15 -9.63
N THR A 72 5.15 -7.35 -9.07
CA THR A 72 6.40 -8.10 -9.26
C THR A 72 6.65 -8.40 -10.74
N ALA A 73 5.63 -8.84 -11.48
CA ALA A 73 5.73 -9.09 -12.91
C ALA A 73 6.05 -7.81 -13.71
N ALA A 74 5.36 -6.70 -13.41
CA ALA A 74 5.57 -5.42 -14.06
C ALA A 74 6.99 -4.88 -13.83
N LEU A 75 7.49 -4.94 -12.60
CA LEU A 75 8.84 -4.50 -12.26
C LEU A 75 9.91 -5.38 -12.91
N ARG A 76 9.68 -6.70 -13.03
CA ARG A 76 10.58 -7.60 -13.79
C ARG A 76 10.64 -7.23 -15.27
N ALA A 77 9.49 -6.94 -15.89
CA ALA A 77 9.44 -6.50 -17.28
C ALA A 77 10.19 -5.18 -17.49
N LEU A 78 10.03 -4.22 -16.57
CA LEU A 78 10.77 -2.97 -16.59
C LEU A 78 12.28 -3.19 -16.43
N ALA A 79 12.69 -4.00 -15.45
CA ALA A 79 14.09 -4.31 -15.18
C ALA A 79 14.77 -5.04 -16.34
N ALA A 80 14.04 -5.88 -17.10
CA ALA A 80 14.55 -6.57 -18.28
C ALA A 80 15.01 -5.63 -19.41
N ARG A 81 14.61 -4.35 -19.37
CA ARG A 81 15.07 -3.33 -20.31
C ARG A 81 16.49 -2.84 -20.03
N ASN A 82 17.02 -3.11 -18.83
CA ASN A 82 18.39 -2.77 -18.48
C ASN A 82 19.38 -3.63 -19.28
N ARG A 83 20.56 -3.08 -19.55
CA ARG A 83 21.65 -3.77 -20.26
C ARG A 83 22.82 -3.97 -19.30
N PRO A 84 22.77 -4.94 -18.39
CA PRO A 84 23.91 -5.20 -17.52
C PRO A 84 25.14 -5.53 -18.37
N ARG A 85 26.26 -4.92 -18.00
CA ARG A 85 27.57 -5.09 -18.62
C ARG A 85 28.61 -5.27 -17.53
N ARG A 86 29.76 -5.81 -17.90
CA ARG A 86 30.94 -5.72 -17.04
C ARG A 86 31.43 -4.27 -17.05
N SER A 87 31.12 -3.54 -15.98
CA SER A 87 31.50 -2.14 -15.82
C SER A 87 32.96 -2.05 -15.39
N MET A 88 33.81 -1.46 -16.24
CA MET A 88 35.23 -1.20 -15.96
C MET A 88 35.51 0.31 -15.79
N ILE A 89 34.47 1.09 -15.43
CA ILE A 89 34.55 2.54 -15.29
C ILE A 89 35.32 2.92 -14.02
N GLY A 90 35.14 2.16 -12.93
CA GLY A 90 35.76 2.45 -11.63
C GLY A 90 35.10 3.65 -10.95
N MET A 91 35.91 4.65 -10.58
CA MET A 91 35.46 5.87 -9.89
C MET A 91 34.70 5.62 -8.57
N GLY A 92 35.14 4.63 -7.80
CA GLY A 92 34.57 4.33 -6.47
C GLY A 92 33.56 3.18 -6.45
N TYR A 93 33.21 2.60 -7.60
CA TYR A 93 32.40 1.38 -7.69
C TYR A 93 33.06 0.32 -8.56
N THR A 94 33.11 -0.91 -8.06
CA THR A 94 33.63 -2.09 -8.77
C THR A 94 32.66 -3.25 -8.54
N GLY A 95 32.44 -4.08 -9.57
CA GLY A 95 31.58 -5.28 -9.43
C GLY A 95 32.23 -6.32 -8.50
N THR A 96 31.44 -6.87 -7.58
CA THR A 96 31.82 -7.95 -6.64
C THR A 96 31.00 -9.20 -6.88
#